data_AF-A0A2E9FA47-F1
#
_entry.id   AF-A0A2E9FA47-F1
#
_cell.length_a   1.000
_cell.length_b   1.000
_cell.length_c   1.000
_cell.angle_alpha   90.00
_cell.angle_beta   90.00
_cell.angle_gamma   90.00
#
_symmetry.space_group_name_H-M   'P 1'
#
loop_
_entity.id
_entity.type
_entity.pdbx_description
1 polymer ?
#
loop_
_entity_poly.entity_id
_entity_poly.type
_entity_poly.pdbx_seq_one_letter_code
_entity_poly.pdbx_strand_id
1 'polypeptide(L)'
;MTETEKYLFDVHGYLVIEGVLSADEVTAANAAIDHHADQISIRPNDLAHGSSTLVGQTGRGDLGGMLTWDKPYCNVYRQMIAHPKLTPYLEELLGPEFRLEGLGVITMDKGAEGFWFHEGAEPYDRSRNYLYRNG
;
A
#
# COMPACT_ATOMS: atom_id res chain seq x y z
N MET A 1 15.06 -12.52 3.07
CA MET A 1 15.83 -11.26 3.19
C MET A 1 17.30 -11.56 3.46
N THR A 2 18.22 -10.76 2.92
CA THR A 2 19.65 -10.76 3.28
C THR A 2 19.87 -10.06 4.63
N GLU A 3 21.03 -10.28 5.26
CA GLU A 3 21.38 -9.60 6.53
C GLU A 3 21.36 -8.08 6.43
N THR A 4 21.77 -7.52 5.28
CA THR A 4 21.70 -6.08 5.02
C THR A 4 20.26 -5.59 4.93
N GLU A 5 19.38 -6.31 4.22
CA GLU A 5 17.96 -5.95 4.14
C GLU A 5 17.28 -6.02 5.51
N LYS A 6 17.61 -7.02 6.34
CA LYS A 6 17.12 -7.13 7.72
C LYS A 6 17.56 -5.92 8.55
N TYR A 7 18.86 -5.61 8.54
CA TYR A 7 19.39 -4.44 9.24
C TYR A 7 18.73 -3.13 8.79
N LEU A 8 18.55 -2.92 7.48
CA LEU A 8 17.91 -1.71 6.96
C LEU A 8 16.44 -1.65 7.34
N PHE A 9 15.72 -2.77 7.32
CA PHE A 9 14.33 -2.83 7.77
C PHE A 9 14.22 -2.50 9.26
N ASP A 10 15.08 -3.07 10.11
CA ASP A 10 15.09 -2.80 11.55
C ASP A 10 15.36 -1.32 11.89
N VAL A 11 16.22 -0.65 11.10
CA VAL A 11 16.61 0.74 11.33
C VAL A 11 15.60 1.72 10.75
N HIS A 12 15.03 1.44 9.58
CA HIS A 12 14.16 2.38 8.86
C HIS A 12 12.66 2.12 9.08
N GLY A 13 12.28 0.90 9.46
CA GLY A 13 10.89 0.45 9.49
C GLY A 13 10.30 0.16 8.11
N TYR A 14 11.11 0.16 7.04
CA TYR A 14 10.70 -0.17 5.69
C TYR A 14 11.87 -0.71 4.85
N LEU A 15 11.53 -1.37 3.73
CA LEU A 15 12.47 -1.80 2.71
C LEU A 15 11.93 -1.44 1.31
N VAL A 16 12.83 -1.08 0.39
CA VAL A 16 12.51 -0.92 -1.03
C VAL A 16 13.04 -2.13 -1.79
N ILE A 17 12.14 -2.88 -2.43
CA ILE A 17 12.48 -4.03 -3.28
C ILE A 17 12.19 -3.64 -4.72
N GLU A 18 13.25 -3.45 -5.51
CA GLU A 18 13.12 -2.99 -6.90
C GLU A 18 12.70 -4.13 -7.84
N GLY A 19 11.93 -3.80 -8.87
CA GLY A 19 11.61 -4.73 -9.96
C GLY A 19 10.85 -5.99 -9.51
N VAL A 20 10.04 -5.88 -8.45
CA VAL A 20 9.16 -6.97 -8.02
C VAL A 20 8.22 -7.35 -9.17
N LEU A 21 7.41 -6.39 -9.62
CA LEU A 21 6.54 -6.54 -10.77
C LEU A 21 7.32 -6.33 -12.07
N SER A 22 7.06 -7.17 -13.06
CA SER A 22 7.50 -6.99 -14.43
C SER A 22 6.78 -5.81 -15.10
N ALA A 23 7.34 -5.34 -16.22
CA ALA A 23 6.71 -4.28 -17.02
C ALA A 23 5.30 -4.66 -17.50
N ASP A 24 5.09 -5.94 -17.83
CA ASP A 24 3.78 -6.46 -18.27
C ASP A 24 2.77 -6.48 -17.11
N GLU A 25 3.20 -6.87 -15.91
CA GLU A 25 2.34 -6.82 -14.72
C GLU A 25 1.97 -5.39 -14.36
N VAL A 26 2.92 -4.45 -14.42
CA VAL A 26 2.64 -3.02 -14.20
C VAL A 26 1.64 -2.50 -15.24
N THR A 27 1.85 -2.84 -16.51
CA THR A 27 0.94 -2.44 -17.60
C THR A 27 -0.46 -3.01 -17.40
N ALA A 28 -0.57 -4.28 -17.01
CA ALA A 28 -1.85 -4.93 -16.73
C ALA A 28 -2.57 -4.32 -15.51
N ALA A 29 -1.83 -3.96 -14.45
CA ALA A 29 -2.39 -3.30 -13.27
C ALA A 29 -2.92 -1.92 -13.61
N ASN A 30 -2.15 -1.11 -14.34
CA ASN A 30 -2.60 0.22 -14.77
C ASN A 30 -3.85 0.13 -15.66
N ALA A 31 -3.86 -0.77 -16.65
CA ALA A 31 -5.03 -0.97 -17.51
C ALA A 31 -6.28 -1.42 -16.72
N ALA A 32 -6.11 -2.18 -15.63
CA ALA A 32 -7.21 -2.58 -14.77
C ALA A 32 -7.76 -1.43 -13.93
N ILE A 33 -6.90 -0.53 -13.44
CA ILE A 33 -7.32 0.71 -12.76
C ILE A 33 -8.07 1.61 -13.74
N ASP A 34 -7.51 1.83 -14.94
CA ASP A 34 -8.11 2.68 -15.97
C ASP A 34 -9.51 2.18 -16.37
N HIS A 35 -9.69 0.86 -16.47
CA HIS A 35 -10.99 0.27 -16.80
C HIS A 35 -12.07 0.52 -15.73
N HIS A 36 -11.66 0.64 -14.46
CA HIS A 36 -12.57 0.86 -13.32
C HIS A 36 -12.45 2.29 -12.76
N ALA A 37 -11.92 3.23 -13.55
CA ALA A 37 -11.66 4.60 -13.11
C ALA A 37 -12.95 5.34 -12.73
N ASP A 38 -14.09 4.95 -13.32
CA ASP A 38 -15.42 5.48 -13.00
C ASP A 38 -15.87 5.12 -11.57
N GLN A 39 -15.24 4.13 -10.95
CA GLN A 39 -15.53 3.68 -9.58
C GLN A 39 -14.62 4.32 -8.52
N ILE A 40 -13.67 5.18 -8.94
CA ILE A 40 -12.79 5.89 -8.02
C ILE A 40 -13.62 6.88 -7.20
N SER A 41 -13.55 6.75 -5.87
CA SER A 41 -14.16 7.68 -4.94
C SER A 41 -13.12 8.69 -4.47
N ILE A 42 -13.35 9.98 -4.77
CA ILE A 42 -12.50 11.06 -4.25
C ILE A 42 -12.82 11.30 -2.78
N ARG A 43 -11.80 11.24 -1.92
CA ARG A 43 -11.93 11.54 -0.50
C ARG A 43 -12.23 13.02 -0.26
N PRO A 44 -12.82 13.36 0.91
CA PRO A 44 -12.77 14.73 1.42
C PRO A 44 -11.33 15.26 1.45
N ASN A 45 -11.18 16.56 1.22
CA ASN A 45 -9.89 17.25 1.24
C ASN A 45 -9.51 17.65 2.69
N ASP A 46 -9.30 16.65 3.54
CA ASP A 46 -9.06 16.79 4.98
C ASP A 46 -7.78 16.10 5.49
N LEU A 47 -7.05 15.42 4.61
CA LEU A 47 -5.84 14.66 4.94
C LEU A 47 -4.62 15.56 5.23
N ALA A 48 -4.64 16.81 4.77
CA ALA A 48 -3.61 17.78 5.12
C ALA A 48 -3.60 18.12 6.63
N HIS A 49 -4.70 17.86 7.35
CA HIS A 49 -4.84 18.09 8.79
C HIS A 49 -4.34 19.46 9.27
N GLY A 50 -4.70 20.53 8.54
CA GLY A 50 -4.30 21.90 8.86
C GLY A 50 -2.87 22.28 8.46
N SER A 51 -2.09 21.38 7.86
CA SER A 51 -0.77 21.68 7.32
C SER A 51 -0.88 22.59 6.09
N SER A 52 -0.17 23.72 6.13
CA SER A 52 -0.08 24.66 5.01
C SER A 52 0.80 24.16 3.85
N THR A 53 1.64 23.14 4.08
CA THR A 53 2.53 22.58 3.06
C THR A 53 1.94 21.35 2.37
N LEU A 54 0.98 20.68 3.01
CA LEU A 54 0.30 19.51 2.46
C LEU A 54 -1.06 19.84 1.85
N VAL A 55 -1.54 21.08 1.98
CA VAL A 55 -2.84 21.48 1.42
C VAL A 55 -2.88 21.28 -0.10
N GLY A 56 -3.93 20.59 -0.55
CA GLY A 56 -4.23 20.37 -1.96
C GLY A 56 -5.55 21.02 -2.37
N GLN A 57 -5.85 20.96 -3.68
CA GLN A 57 -7.13 21.38 -4.24
C GLN A 57 -8.19 20.27 -4.16
N THR A 58 -7.76 19.00 -4.03
CA THR A 58 -8.64 17.83 -3.98
C THR A 58 -8.09 16.77 -3.03
N GLY A 59 -8.95 15.92 -2.48
CA GLY A 59 -8.53 14.70 -1.78
C GLY A 59 -7.95 13.68 -2.77
N ARG A 60 -7.28 12.65 -2.24
CA ARG A 60 -6.85 11.48 -3.03
C ARG A 60 -8.07 10.64 -3.48
N GLY A 61 -7.89 9.84 -4.53
CA GLY A 61 -8.86 8.81 -4.91
C GLY A 61 -8.59 7.50 -4.16
N ASP A 62 -9.67 6.84 -3.73
CA ASP A 62 -9.66 5.47 -3.21
C ASP A 62 -10.45 4.57 -4.19
N LEU A 63 -9.92 3.39 -4.50
CA LEU A 63 -10.58 2.38 -5.35
C LEU A 63 -10.52 1.00 -4.68
N GLY A 64 -11.65 0.30 -4.71
CA GLY A 64 -11.89 -1.02 -4.11
C GLY A 64 -12.32 -2.10 -5.12
N GLY A 65 -12.27 -3.38 -4.72
CA GLY A 65 -12.89 -4.48 -5.49
C GLY A 65 -11.98 -5.27 -6.46
N MET A 66 -10.66 -5.04 -6.46
CA MET A 66 -9.73 -5.63 -7.44
C MET A 66 -9.83 -7.15 -7.54
N LEU A 67 -10.07 -7.81 -6.41
CA LEU A 67 -10.12 -9.27 -6.36
C LEU A 67 -11.39 -9.84 -6.96
N THR A 68 -12.43 -9.04 -7.17
CA THR A 68 -13.75 -9.45 -7.67
C THR A 68 -14.09 -8.86 -9.03
N TRP A 69 -13.24 -8.01 -9.61
CA TRP A 69 -13.40 -7.53 -10.97
C TRP A 69 -13.43 -8.67 -11.99
N ASP A 70 -14.00 -8.39 -13.15
CA ASP A 70 -14.03 -9.33 -14.25
C ASP A 70 -12.62 -9.61 -14.78
N LYS A 71 -12.44 -10.80 -15.37
CA LYS A 71 -11.21 -11.11 -16.08
C LYS A 71 -11.11 -10.23 -17.35
N PRO A 72 -9.90 -9.74 -17.69
CA PRO A 72 -8.61 -10.07 -17.08
C PRO A 72 -8.22 -9.19 -15.88
N TYR A 73 -8.99 -8.16 -15.56
CA TYR A 73 -8.60 -7.08 -14.65
C TYR A 73 -8.32 -7.51 -13.20
N CYS A 74 -8.97 -8.58 -12.71
CA CYS A 74 -8.66 -9.11 -11.38
C CYS A 74 -7.35 -9.92 -11.32
N ASN A 75 -6.83 -10.40 -12.45
CA ASN A 75 -5.80 -11.45 -12.45
C ASN A 75 -4.49 -10.95 -11.84
N VAL A 76 -4.04 -9.76 -12.24
CA VAL A 76 -2.76 -9.21 -11.79
C VAL A 76 -2.77 -9.00 -10.27
N TYR A 77 -3.86 -8.46 -9.71
CA TYR A 77 -3.98 -8.28 -8.25
C TYR A 77 -4.08 -9.59 -7.49
N ARG A 78 -4.79 -10.59 -8.02
CA ARG A 78 -4.84 -11.93 -7.42
C ARG A 78 -3.46 -12.60 -7.42
N GLN A 79 -2.67 -12.42 -8.48
CA GLN A 79 -1.30 -12.92 -8.57
C GLN A 79 -0.36 -12.19 -7.60
N MET A 80 -0.57 -10.89 -7.36
CA MET A 80 0.23 -10.11 -6.41
C MET A 80 0.12 -10.63 -4.97
N ILE A 81 -1.02 -11.19 -4.54
CA ILE A 81 -1.26 -11.65 -3.15
C ILE A 81 -0.16 -12.62 -2.66
N ALA A 82 0.29 -13.51 -3.53
CA ALA A 82 1.31 -14.52 -3.22
C ALA A 82 2.46 -14.46 -4.24
N HIS A 83 2.86 -13.25 -4.61
CA HIS A 83 3.88 -13.05 -5.63
C HIS A 83 5.22 -13.68 -5.18
N PRO A 84 5.87 -14.54 -5.99
CA PRO A 84 7.02 -15.34 -5.56
C PRO A 84 8.23 -14.50 -5.13
N LYS A 85 8.37 -13.26 -5.61
CA LYS A 85 9.42 -12.35 -5.13
C LYS A 85 9.08 -11.65 -3.81
N LEU A 86 7.81 -11.57 -3.41
CA LEU A 86 7.37 -10.94 -2.16
C LEU A 86 7.19 -11.97 -1.04
N THR A 87 6.69 -13.16 -1.36
CA THR A 87 6.40 -14.22 -0.38
C THR A 87 7.56 -14.50 0.58
N PRO A 88 8.84 -14.64 0.15
CA PRO A 88 9.95 -14.87 1.08
C PRO A 88 10.23 -13.70 2.03
N TYR A 89 9.90 -12.47 1.64
CA TYR A 89 10.02 -11.29 2.51
C TYR A 89 8.87 -11.26 3.52
N LEU A 90 7.64 -11.57 3.08
CA LEU A 90 6.47 -11.62 3.95
C LEU A 90 6.58 -12.76 4.97
N GLU A 91 7.07 -13.94 4.59
CA GLU A 91 7.30 -15.06 5.52
C GLU A 91 8.38 -14.74 6.57
N GLU A 92 9.45 -14.04 6.18
CA GLU A 92 10.49 -13.61 7.11
C GLU A 92 9.95 -12.60 8.14
N LEU A 93 9.14 -11.64 7.68
CA LEU A 93 8.65 -10.53 8.53
C LEU A 93 7.42 -10.90 9.37
N LEU A 94 6.50 -11.68 8.80
CA LEU A 94 5.19 -11.97 9.40
C LEU A 94 5.07 -13.41 9.94
N GLY A 95 6.03 -14.27 9.59
CA GLY A 95 5.94 -15.71 9.80
C GLY A 95 5.22 -16.45 8.65
N PRO A 96 5.26 -17.78 8.66
CA PRO A 96 4.54 -18.60 7.68
C PRO A 96 3.02 -18.40 7.81
N GLU A 97 2.29 -18.74 6.74
CA GLU A 97 0.82 -18.69 6.71
C GLU A 97 0.23 -17.27 6.89
N PHE A 98 0.96 -16.24 6.44
CA PHE A 98 0.42 -14.88 6.35
C PHE A 98 -0.85 -14.84 5.49
N ARG A 99 -1.72 -13.88 5.77
CA ARG A 99 -2.95 -13.66 5.01
C ARG A 99 -3.07 -12.20 4.59
N LEU A 100 -3.76 -11.97 3.47
CA LEU A 100 -4.19 -10.64 3.09
C LEU A 100 -5.20 -10.11 4.13
N GLU A 101 -4.88 -8.99 4.77
CA GLU A 101 -5.76 -8.33 5.74
C GLU A 101 -6.61 -7.22 5.08
N GLY A 102 -6.03 -6.47 4.14
CA GLY A 102 -6.73 -5.47 3.34
C GLY A 102 -6.05 -5.23 1.99
N LEU A 103 -6.84 -4.77 1.02
CA LEU A 103 -6.36 -4.36 -0.31
C LEU A 103 -7.15 -3.13 -0.76
N GLY A 104 -6.44 -2.13 -1.26
CA GLY A 104 -7.03 -0.94 -1.89
C GLY A 104 -6.04 -0.29 -2.83
N VAL A 105 -6.56 0.49 -3.77
CA VAL A 105 -5.78 1.34 -4.67
C VAL A 105 -5.94 2.79 -4.25
N ILE A 106 -4.82 3.51 -4.20
CA ILE A 106 -4.78 4.95 -3.96
C ILE A 106 -4.37 5.62 -5.27
N THR A 107 -5.12 6.64 -5.69
CA THR A 107 -4.78 7.49 -6.84
C THR A 107 -4.55 8.92 -6.39
N MET A 108 -3.57 9.59 -6.99
CA MET A 108 -3.24 10.98 -6.68
C MET A 108 -3.05 11.76 -7.97
N ASP A 109 -4.00 12.62 -8.29
CA ASP A 109 -3.87 13.58 -9.37
C ASP A 109 -3.02 14.78 -8.92
N LYS A 110 -2.48 15.51 -9.90
CA LYS A 110 -1.77 16.76 -9.63
C LYS A 110 -2.70 17.72 -8.88
N GLY A 111 -2.25 18.16 -7.70
CA GLY A 111 -3.03 19.01 -6.82
C GLY A 111 -3.80 18.27 -5.73
N ALA A 112 -3.72 16.93 -5.67
CA ALA A 112 -4.15 16.18 -4.51
C ALA A 112 -3.38 16.62 -3.26
N GLU A 113 -4.08 16.73 -2.14
CA GLU A 113 -3.45 17.03 -0.86
C GLU A 113 -2.46 15.94 -0.43
N GLY A 114 -1.46 16.35 0.34
CA GLY A 114 -0.62 15.44 1.07
C GLY A 114 -1.35 14.84 2.27
N PHE A 115 -0.75 13.80 2.85
CA PHE A 115 -1.25 13.15 4.05
C PHE A 115 -0.35 13.52 5.22
N TRP A 116 -0.94 13.97 6.33
CA TRP A 116 -0.21 14.19 7.58
C TRP A 116 0.49 12.90 8.06
N PHE A 117 1.51 13.03 8.90
CA PHE A 117 2.20 11.85 9.45
C PHE A 117 1.27 11.07 10.37
N HIS A 118 0.91 9.85 9.98
CA HIS A 118 -0.02 8.98 10.70
C HIS A 118 0.51 7.55 10.73
N GLU A 119 0.07 6.78 11.71
CA GLU A 119 0.63 5.47 12.08
C GLU A 119 2.07 5.58 12.64
N GLY A 120 2.50 4.63 13.47
CA GLY A 120 3.75 4.74 14.24
C GLY A 120 3.58 5.38 15.63
N ALA A 121 2.45 5.10 16.29
CA ALA A 121 2.11 5.52 17.65
C ALA A 121 1.74 7.01 17.87
N GLU A 122 1.43 7.82 16.85
CA GLU A 122 0.83 9.15 17.07
C GLU A 122 -0.37 9.45 16.12
N PRO A 123 -1.58 9.66 16.64
CA PRO A 123 -1.98 9.41 18.03
C PRO A 123 -1.86 7.92 18.34
N TYR A 124 -1.39 7.60 19.54
CA TYR A 124 -1.17 6.22 19.94
C TYR A 124 -2.50 5.44 20.03
N ASP A 125 -2.72 4.52 19.08
CA ASP A 125 -3.83 3.56 19.10
C ASP A 125 -3.32 2.17 19.53
N ARG A 126 -3.68 1.76 20.75
CA ARG A 126 -3.32 0.43 21.29
C ARG A 126 -3.83 -0.73 20.44
N SER A 127 -4.87 -0.55 19.63
CA SER A 127 -5.44 -1.61 18.80
C SER A 127 -4.67 -1.85 17.49
N ARG A 128 -3.77 -0.93 17.11
CA ARG A 128 -3.11 -0.91 15.80
C ARG A 128 -1.58 -0.95 15.85
N ASN A 129 -0.99 -0.92 17.05
CA ASN A 129 0.45 -0.81 17.22
C ASN A 129 1.04 -2.04 17.93
N TYR A 130 2.11 -2.60 17.38
CA TYR A 130 2.94 -3.60 18.06
C TYR A 130 3.84 -2.90 19.08
N LEU A 131 3.74 -3.28 20.36
CA LEU A 131 4.64 -2.79 21.40
C LEU A 131 5.71 -3.84 21.67
N TYR A 132 6.94 -3.60 21.22
CA TYR A 132 8.08 -4.39 21.66
C TYR A 132 8.28 -4.19 23.17
N ARG A 133 8.04 -5.24 23.95
CA ARG A 133 8.07 -5.16 25.42
C ARG A 133 9.25 -5.85 26.07
N ASN A 134 9.97 -6.73 25.38
CA ASN A 134 11.10 -7.44 25.97
C ASN A 134 12.15 -7.74 24.90
N GLY A 135 13.38 -7.30 25.20
CA GLY A 135 14.66 -7.70 24.60
C GLY A 135 14.65 -9.10 24.00
#